data_AF-A0A8S0Q8C7-F1
#
_entry.id   AF-A0A8S0Q8C7-F1
#
_cell.length_a   1.000
_cell.length_b   1.000
_cell.length_c   1.000
_cell.angle_alpha   90.00
_cell.angle_beta   90.00
_cell.angle_gamma   90.00
#
_symmetry.space_group_name_H-M   'P 1'
#
loop_
_entity.id
_entity.type
_entity.pdbx_description
1 polymer ?
#
loop_
_entity_poly.entity_id
_entity_poly.type
_entity_poly.pdbx_seq_one_letter_code
_entity_poly.pdbx_strand_id
1 'polypeptide(L)'
;MIKRDFEVKLSKNEVVAPVLSNLDLLLPPVDVSVFFCELVKNEAREPELLYNSWGVDFVKALAIVEIKDLDLYNPDATVEGKLATQPKCGGMVMTCTFSHQMADAYSANMFLVSWAEMALSKPLPQIRSFFGSILFPRRPTIYDVSVDYMYVPISALPQPPEANDQGSDADDDQIAISQIYYIKSDRINDLQLLANVDNGSSSSKPKRTKLEAFSAFLWKMIAIREFNRTDKFCRLRIVVDGRTGLINADESQAKLIEPYFGNVLSIL
;
A
#
# COMPACT_ATOMS: atom_id res chain seq x y z
N MET A 1 -10.85 26.03 -17.98
CA MET A 1 -10.70 25.58 -16.57
C MET A 1 -9.71 26.52 -15.92
N ILE A 2 -10.11 27.26 -14.88
CA ILE A 2 -9.22 28.23 -14.21
C ILE A 2 -8.28 27.40 -13.32
N LYS A 3 -7.00 27.31 -13.70
CA LYS A 3 -5.94 26.77 -12.84
C LYS A 3 -5.86 27.69 -11.63
N ARG A 4 -6.26 27.23 -10.45
CA ARG A 4 -6.07 27.98 -9.19
C ARG A 4 -4.73 27.56 -8.62
N ASP A 5 -3.88 28.52 -8.32
CA ASP A 5 -2.55 28.25 -7.78
C ASP A 5 -2.67 27.60 -6.40
N PHE A 6 -2.18 26.36 -6.28
CA PHE A 6 -2.12 25.62 -5.02
C PHE A 6 -0.83 26.01 -4.28
N GLU A 7 -0.94 26.99 -3.37
CA GLU A 7 0.19 27.45 -2.55
C GLU A 7 0.27 26.65 -1.23
N VAL A 8 1.32 25.84 -1.09
CA VAL A 8 1.67 25.14 0.15
C VAL A 8 2.84 25.83 0.81
N LYS A 9 2.69 26.23 2.08
CA LYS A 9 3.79 26.78 2.87
C LYS A 9 4.29 25.72 3.84
N LEU A 10 5.56 25.35 3.72
CA LEU A 10 6.23 24.54 4.71
C LEU A 10 6.28 25.33 6.03
N SER A 11 5.66 24.79 7.07
CA SER A 11 5.62 25.46 8.38
C SER A 11 6.66 24.89 9.35
N LYS A 12 7.01 23.61 9.20
CA LYS A 12 8.00 22.91 10.02
C LYS A 12 8.52 21.68 9.29
N ASN A 13 9.82 21.43 9.38
CA ASN A 13 10.42 20.16 9.03
C ASN A 13 11.30 19.73 10.21
N GLU A 14 11.05 18.56 10.77
CA GLU A 14 11.79 18.03 11.91
C GLU A 14 12.16 16.57 11.66
N VAL A 15 13.40 16.23 11.99
CA VAL A 15 13.82 14.82 12.09
C VAL A 15 13.50 14.37 13.51
N VAL A 16 12.69 13.33 13.65
CA VAL A 16 12.19 12.88 14.95
C VAL A 16 12.79 11.53 15.27
N ALA A 17 13.67 11.51 16.28
CA ALA A 17 14.31 10.29 16.76
C ALA A 17 13.44 9.57 17.81
N PRO A 18 13.37 8.22 17.79
CA PRO A 18 12.45 7.40 18.61
C PRO A 18 12.65 7.44 20.14
N VAL A 19 13.58 8.23 20.68
CA VAL A 19 13.91 8.19 22.12
C VAL A 19 13.70 9.50 22.87
N LEU A 20 13.67 10.68 22.23
CA LEU A 20 13.53 11.94 22.95
C LEU A 20 12.93 13.03 22.04
N SER A 21 11.61 13.17 21.98
CA SER A 21 11.01 14.42 21.53
C SER A 21 9.88 14.84 22.46
N ASN A 22 9.97 16.10 22.88
CA ASN A 22 9.10 16.79 23.82
C ASN A 22 7.61 16.56 23.52
N LEU A 23 6.82 16.65 24.60
CA LEU A 23 5.36 16.57 24.82
C LEU A 23 4.34 16.65 23.65
N ASP A 24 4.71 17.11 22.45
CA ASP A 24 3.85 17.26 21.28
C ASP A 24 4.02 16.16 20.22
N LEU A 25 5.07 15.32 20.29
CA LEU A 25 5.32 14.26 19.31
C LEU A 25 5.66 12.93 19.99
N LEU A 26 4.61 12.20 20.37
CA LEU A 26 4.74 10.82 20.84
C LEU A 26 5.01 9.91 19.64
N LEU A 27 6.27 9.55 19.43
CA LEU A 27 6.61 8.46 18.53
C LEU A 27 6.24 7.13 19.18
N PRO A 28 5.76 6.16 18.39
CA PRO A 28 5.40 4.88 18.96
C PRO A 28 6.62 4.09 19.41
N PRO A 29 6.49 3.26 20.47
CA PRO A 29 7.63 2.60 21.06
C PRO A 29 8.31 1.67 20.07
N VAL A 30 9.46 1.17 20.53
CA VAL A 30 10.36 0.27 19.80
C VAL A 30 9.62 -0.87 19.09
N ASP A 31 8.47 -1.30 19.62
CA ASP A 31 7.60 -2.36 19.07
C ASP A 31 6.95 -2.07 17.70
N VAL A 32 7.02 -0.84 17.18
CA VAL A 32 6.70 -0.50 15.78
C VAL A 32 7.79 0.37 15.14
N SER A 33 9.01 0.26 15.67
CA SER A 33 10.16 1.08 15.24
C SER A 33 10.70 0.73 13.86
N VAL A 34 10.15 -0.28 13.18
CA VAL A 34 10.59 -0.67 11.84
C VAL A 34 10.53 0.49 10.86
N PHE A 35 9.53 1.37 10.94
CA PHE A 35 9.46 2.55 10.08
C PHE A 35 10.53 3.61 10.36
N PHE A 36 11.29 3.48 11.45
CA PHE A 36 12.46 4.29 11.79
C PHE A 36 13.78 3.59 11.44
N CYS A 37 13.73 2.37 10.88
CA CYS A 37 14.91 1.67 10.41
C CYS A 37 15.32 2.17 9.02
N GLU A 38 16.62 2.13 8.77
CA GLU A 38 17.20 2.32 7.45
C GLU A 38 17.23 0.99 6.69
N LEU A 39 16.86 1.03 5.41
CA LEU A 39 16.99 -0.13 4.52
C LEU A 39 18.40 -0.16 3.93
N VAL A 40 19.21 -1.10 4.38
CA VAL A 40 20.59 -1.32 3.92
C VAL A 40 20.69 -2.62 3.12
N LYS A 41 21.83 -2.84 2.46
CA LYS A 41 22.14 -4.12 1.80
C LYS A 41 23.26 -4.83 2.54
N ASN A 42 23.08 -6.11 2.81
CA ASN A 42 24.13 -6.95 3.42
C ASN A 42 25.23 -7.30 2.39
N GLU A 43 26.24 -8.06 2.81
CA GLU A 43 27.34 -8.51 1.94
C GLU A 43 26.85 -9.34 0.73
N ALA A 44 25.74 -10.06 0.88
CA ALA A 44 25.08 -10.82 -0.18
C ALA A 44 24.17 -9.97 -1.09
N ARG A 45 24.13 -8.64 -0.90
CA ARG A 45 23.25 -7.67 -1.57
C ARG A 45 21.76 -7.87 -1.29
N GLU A 46 21.41 -8.58 -0.24
CA GLU A 46 20.03 -8.74 0.21
C GLU A 46 19.63 -7.55 1.10
N PRO A 47 18.37 -7.09 1.03
CA PRO A 47 17.89 -6.00 1.87
C PRO A 47 17.84 -6.42 3.35
N GLU A 48 18.34 -5.55 4.22
CA GLU A 48 18.33 -5.69 5.67
C GLU A 48 17.85 -4.40 6.33
N LEU A 49 17.12 -4.51 7.44
CA LEU A 49 16.65 -3.36 8.20
C LEU A 49 17.62 -3.06 9.32
N LEU A 50 18.31 -1.93 9.22
CA LEU A 50 19.20 -1.43 10.25
C LEU A 50 18.45 -0.43 11.13
N TYR A 51 18.22 -0.80 12.40
CA TYR A 51 17.75 0.18 13.37
C TYR A 51 18.89 1.14 13.72
N ASN A 52 18.76 2.38 13.28
CA ASN A 52 19.63 3.47 13.69
C ASN A 52 18.79 4.52 14.44
N SER A 53 19.43 5.33 15.28
CA SER A 53 18.73 6.38 16.03
C SER A 53 18.49 7.64 15.18
N TRP A 54 18.49 7.54 13.85
CA TRP A 54 18.38 8.70 12.95
C TRP A 54 16.95 9.20 12.82
N GLY A 55 15.97 8.35 13.11
CA GLY A 55 14.58 8.76 13.18
C GLY A 55 13.90 8.83 11.82
N VAL A 56 12.78 9.54 11.75
CA VAL A 56 11.99 9.76 10.53
C VAL A 56 11.79 11.23 10.27
N ASP A 57 11.66 11.60 9.01
CA ASP A 57 11.28 12.94 8.61
C ASP A 57 9.80 13.18 8.94
N PHE A 58 9.55 14.21 9.76
CA PHE A 58 8.22 14.68 10.07
C PHE A 58 8.03 16.09 9.49
N VAL A 59 7.21 16.17 8.46
CA VAL A 59 6.91 17.42 7.75
C VAL A 59 5.52 17.91 8.12
N LYS A 60 5.43 19.17 8.57
CA LYS A 60 4.16 19.89 8.76
C LYS A 60 4.08 21.03 7.75
N ALA A 61 3.13 20.95 6.82
CA ALA A 61 2.79 22.06 5.94
C ALA A 61 1.40 22.62 6.23
N LEU A 62 1.20 23.87 5.85
CA LEU A 62 -0.10 24.55 5.93
C LEU A 62 -0.59 24.82 4.51
N ALA A 63 -1.81 24.36 4.22
CA ALA A 63 -2.49 24.67 2.96
C ALA A 63 -3.44 25.84 3.18
N ILE A 64 -3.38 26.78 2.24
CA ILE A 64 -4.27 27.95 2.21
C ILE A 64 -5.61 27.60 1.54
N VAL A 65 -5.83 26.32 1.21
CA VAL A 65 -7.01 25.76 0.53
C VAL A 65 -7.87 24.98 1.52
N GLU A 66 -9.20 25.03 1.35
CA GLU A 66 -10.12 24.21 2.13
C GLU A 66 -10.23 22.80 1.54
N ILE A 67 -10.42 21.76 2.36
CA ILE A 67 -10.56 20.37 1.87
C ILE A 67 -11.69 20.24 0.84
N LYS A 68 -12.78 20.97 1.01
CA LYS A 68 -13.93 20.94 0.09
C LYS A 68 -13.61 21.45 -1.33
N ASP A 69 -12.53 22.21 -1.45
CA ASP A 69 -12.09 22.80 -2.73
C ASP A 69 -11.06 21.92 -3.44
N LEU A 70 -10.69 20.78 -2.85
CA LEU A 70 -9.80 19.79 -3.49
C LEU A 70 -10.58 18.97 -4.52
N ASP A 71 -10.04 18.90 -5.74
CA ASP A 71 -10.55 18.01 -6.78
C ASP A 71 -10.01 16.60 -6.55
N LEU A 72 -10.72 15.84 -5.72
CA LEU A 72 -10.36 14.44 -5.47
C LEU A 72 -10.60 13.55 -6.70
N TYR A 73 -11.39 13.98 -7.68
CA TYR A 73 -11.60 13.21 -8.91
C TYR A 73 -10.33 13.23 -9.78
N ASN A 74 -9.67 14.38 -9.87
CA ASN A 74 -8.41 14.57 -10.57
C ASN A 74 -7.31 15.11 -9.62
N PRO A 75 -6.64 14.22 -8.86
CA PRO A 75 -5.63 14.64 -7.89
C PRO A 75 -4.41 15.30 -8.55
N ASP A 76 -4.09 14.93 -9.80
CA ASP A 76 -2.96 15.53 -10.54
C ASP A 76 -3.20 17.02 -10.84
N ALA A 77 -4.47 17.42 -10.99
CA ALA A 77 -4.83 18.82 -11.22
C ALA A 77 -4.79 19.69 -9.96
N THR A 78 -4.79 19.11 -8.75
CA THR A 78 -4.95 19.89 -7.50
C THR A 78 -3.88 19.68 -6.44
N VAL A 79 -3.26 18.50 -6.35
CA VAL A 79 -2.39 18.16 -5.23
C VAL A 79 -0.91 18.03 -5.63
N GLU A 80 -0.58 17.79 -6.91
CA GLU A 80 0.80 17.66 -7.45
C GLU A 80 1.76 16.89 -6.49
N GLY A 81 1.26 15.90 -5.75
CA GLY A 81 2.06 15.11 -4.80
C GLY A 81 2.57 15.84 -3.55
N LYS A 82 2.04 17.02 -3.16
CA LYS A 82 2.48 17.77 -1.96
C LYS A 82 1.70 17.36 -0.71
N LEU A 83 2.43 16.79 0.24
CA LEU A 83 1.92 15.96 1.35
C LEU A 83 2.01 16.69 2.72
N ALA A 84 1.09 16.34 3.63
CA ALA A 84 0.81 16.87 4.97
C ALA A 84 0.39 18.35 5.06
N THR A 85 -0.92 18.60 5.01
CA THR A 85 -1.48 19.96 5.03
C THR A 85 -2.56 20.16 6.08
N GLN A 86 -2.42 21.22 6.88
CA GLN A 86 -3.49 21.76 7.71
C GLN A 86 -4.29 22.78 6.89
N PRO A 87 -5.50 22.47 6.37
CA PRO A 87 -6.41 23.44 5.77
C PRO A 87 -6.89 24.49 6.80
N LYS A 88 -7.30 25.66 6.29
CA LYS A 88 -7.74 26.83 7.08
C LYS A 88 -8.80 26.57 8.17
N CYS A 89 -9.67 25.57 7.99
CA CYS A 89 -10.83 25.33 8.85
C CYS A 89 -10.58 24.28 9.96
N GLY A 90 -9.33 24.03 10.34
CA GLY A 90 -8.98 23.06 11.40
C GLY A 90 -9.01 21.59 10.96
N GLY A 91 -9.25 21.31 9.67
CA GLY A 91 -9.01 19.99 9.11
C GLY A 91 -7.52 19.64 9.11
N MET A 92 -7.20 18.36 8.96
CA MET A 92 -5.82 17.87 8.87
C MET A 92 -5.76 16.75 7.85
N VAL A 93 -4.81 16.83 6.93
CA VAL A 93 -4.46 15.73 6.01
C VAL A 93 -3.14 15.15 6.47
N MET A 94 -3.14 13.85 6.76
CA MET A 94 -1.94 13.11 7.14
C MET A 94 -1.53 12.17 6.02
N THR A 95 -0.23 12.13 5.76
CA THR A 95 0.36 11.43 4.62
C THR A 95 1.58 10.68 5.10
N CYS A 96 1.65 9.39 4.76
CA CYS A 96 2.80 8.55 5.08
C CYS A 96 3.44 8.08 3.78
N THR A 97 4.76 8.12 3.77
CA THR A 97 5.59 7.53 2.71
C THR A 97 6.58 6.59 3.35
N PHE A 98 6.64 5.35 2.89
CA PHE A 98 7.57 4.36 3.40
C PHE A 98 7.92 3.38 2.27
N SER A 99 9.08 2.73 2.39
CA SER A 99 9.48 1.69 1.44
C SER A 99 8.62 0.45 1.65
N HIS A 100 7.96 -0.04 0.58
CA HIS A 100 7.14 -1.24 0.66
C HIS A 100 7.95 -2.50 1.05
N GLN A 101 9.29 -2.46 0.93
CA GLN A 101 10.17 -3.53 1.42
C GLN A 101 10.07 -3.73 2.94
N MET A 102 9.62 -2.71 3.67
CA MET A 102 9.55 -2.73 5.13
C MET A 102 8.28 -3.42 5.65
N ALA A 103 7.15 -3.18 5.00
CA ALA A 103 5.83 -3.54 5.53
C ALA A 103 4.76 -3.57 4.44
N ASP A 104 3.77 -4.45 4.63
CA ASP A 104 2.54 -4.46 3.84
C ASP A 104 1.48 -3.51 4.40
N ALA A 105 0.35 -3.36 3.71
CA ALA A 105 -0.74 -2.48 4.13
C ALA A 105 -1.32 -2.86 5.50
N TYR A 106 -1.34 -4.15 5.85
CA TYR A 106 -1.76 -4.61 7.16
C TYR A 106 -0.84 -4.04 8.25
N SER A 107 0.48 -4.20 8.05
CA SER A 107 1.50 -3.71 9.00
C SER A 107 1.59 -2.20 9.06
N ALA A 108 1.43 -1.50 7.94
CA ALA A 108 1.31 -0.05 7.92
C ALA A 108 0.09 0.43 8.72
N ASN A 109 -1.06 -0.24 8.59
CA ASN A 109 -2.24 0.06 9.39
C ASN A 109 -1.99 -0.21 10.88
N MET A 110 -1.27 -1.28 11.24
CA MET A 110 -0.87 -1.52 12.63
C MET A 110 -0.11 -0.34 13.23
N PHE A 111 0.87 0.21 12.49
CA PHE A 111 1.61 1.40 12.92
C PHE A 111 0.72 2.63 13.07
N LEU A 112 -0.13 2.93 12.08
CA LEU A 112 -1.02 4.09 12.10
C LEU A 112 -2.00 4.06 13.28
N VAL A 113 -2.58 2.88 13.56
CA VAL A 113 -3.46 2.70 14.72
C VAL A 113 -2.71 2.89 16.02
N SER A 114 -1.53 2.27 16.18
CA SER A 114 -0.71 2.43 17.38
C SER A 114 -0.28 3.88 17.60
N TRP A 115 0.08 4.60 16.54
CA TRP A 115 0.43 6.02 16.64
C TRP A 115 -0.78 6.88 17.05
N ALA A 116 -1.96 6.62 16.48
CA ALA A 116 -3.19 7.30 16.85
C ALA A 116 -3.60 7.02 18.31
N GLU A 117 -3.47 5.78 18.77
CA GLU A 117 -3.76 5.40 20.16
C GLU A 117 -2.83 6.10 21.14
N MET A 118 -1.56 6.24 20.80
CA MET A 118 -0.60 6.98 21.61
C MET A 118 -0.83 8.47 21.64
N ALA A 119 -1.17 9.08 20.49
CA ALA A 119 -1.59 10.47 20.47
C ALA A 119 -2.82 10.71 21.40
N LEU A 120 -3.63 9.67 21.61
CA LEU A 120 -4.75 9.66 22.56
C LEU A 120 -4.38 9.19 23.98
N SER A 121 -3.09 8.97 24.27
CA SER A 121 -2.60 8.44 25.56
C SER A 121 -3.26 7.13 25.99
N LYS A 122 -3.65 6.29 25.03
CA LYS A 122 -4.19 4.95 25.29
C LYS A 122 -3.06 3.94 25.49
N PRO A 123 -3.30 2.86 26.27
CA PRO A 123 -2.36 1.76 26.35
C PRO A 123 -2.21 1.11 24.97
N LEU A 124 -0.98 0.77 24.61
CA LEU A 124 -0.70 0.15 23.33
C LEU A 124 -1.16 -1.31 23.28
N PRO A 125 -1.61 -1.77 22.11
CA PRO A 125 -1.88 -3.17 21.87
C PRO A 125 -0.59 -3.99 22.00
N GLN A 126 -0.78 -5.27 22.37
CA GLN A 126 0.25 -6.24 22.71
C GLN A 126 1.41 -6.31 21.70
N ILE A 127 2.62 -6.58 22.24
CA ILE A 127 3.92 -6.70 21.57
C ILE A 127 3.79 -7.40 20.21
N ARG A 128 4.27 -6.73 19.16
CA ARG A 128 4.26 -7.24 17.79
C ARG A 128 5.52 -8.06 17.52
N SER A 129 5.37 -9.17 16.81
CA SER A 129 6.50 -10.05 16.51
C SER A 129 7.19 -9.59 15.24
N PHE A 130 8.51 -9.38 15.32
CA PHE A 130 9.38 -9.11 14.17
C PHE A 130 10.10 -10.37 13.68
N PHE A 131 9.81 -11.54 14.27
CA PHE A 131 10.55 -12.77 13.97
C PHE A 131 10.12 -13.34 12.60
N GLY A 132 10.90 -13.03 11.57
CA GLY A 132 10.75 -13.52 10.20
C GLY A 132 11.02 -15.02 10.00
N SER A 133 11.30 -15.78 11.06
CA SER A 133 11.62 -17.20 10.93
C SER A 133 10.47 -18.05 10.38
N ILE A 134 9.24 -17.56 10.53
CA ILE A 134 8.03 -18.22 10.03
C ILE A 134 7.91 -18.16 8.50
N LEU A 135 8.61 -17.23 7.86
CA LEU A 135 8.59 -17.05 6.41
C LEU A 135 9.83 -17.64 5.72
N PHE A 136 10.67 -18.37 6.44
CA PHE A 136 11.84 -18.99 5.81
C PHE A 136 11.42 -20.03 4.77
N PRO A 137 12.06 -20.03 3.59
CA PRO A 137 11.83 -21.07 2.61
C PRO A 137 12.21 -22.43 3.17
N ARG A 138 11.49 -23.46 2.72
CA ARG A 138 11.79 -24.86 3.06
C ARG A 138 13.24 -25.20 2.71
N ARG A 139 13.84 -26.10 3.47
CA ARG A 139 15.16 -26.68 3.20
C ARG A 139 15.02 -28.20 3.07
N PRO A 140 15.18 -28.79 1.87
CA PRO A 140 15.50 -28.15 0.60
C PRO A 140 14.34 -27.31 0.04
N THR A 141 14.68 -26.34 -0.81
CA THR A 141 13.70 -25.48 -1.48
C THR A 141 12.89 -26.33 -2.46
N ILE A 142 11.59 -26.46 -2.21
CA ILE A 142 10.64 -27.16 -3.07
C ILE A 142 9.46 -26.23 -3.30
N TYR A 143 9.10 -25.96 -4.55
CA TYR A 143 7.93 -25.17 -4.92
C TYR A 143 7.34 -25.69 -6.24
N ASP A 144 6.11 -25.27 -6.56
CA ASP A 144 5.41 -25.70 -7.76
C ASP A 144 5.89 -24.90 -8.99
N VAL A 145 6.11 -25.58 -10.13
CA VAL A 145 6.62 -24.97 -11.38
C VAL A 145 5.69 -23.88 -11.92
N SER A 146 4.40 -23.88 -11.54
CA SER A 146 3.46 -22.80 -11.90
C SER A 146 3.91 -21.41 -11.42
N VAL A 147 4.72 -21.33 -10.37
CA VAL A 147 5.28 -20.09 -9.83
C VAL A 147 6.20 -19.40 -10.84
N ASP A 148 6.89 -20.16 -11.70
CA ASP A 148 7.80 -19.62 -12.71
C ASP A 148 7.07 -18.75 -13.76
N TYR A 149 5.77 -18.98 -13.96
CA TYR A 149 4.94 -18.19 -14.87
C TYR A 149 4.31 -16.95 -14.21
N MET A 150 4.44 -16.82 -12.89
CA MET A 150 3.90 -15.71 -12.10
C MET A 150 4.92 -14.57 -11.94
N TYR A 151 6.20 -14.91 -11.80
CA TYR A 151 7.26 -13.94 -11.49
C TYR A 151 8.28 -13.83 -12.63
N VAL A 152 8.90 -12.66 -12.75
CA VAL A 152 10.02 -12.41 -13.65
C VAL A 152 11.19 -11.95 -12.78
N PRO A 153 12.42 -12.46 -12.99
CA PRO A 153 13.59 -12.00 -12.25
C PRO A 153 13.77 -10.50 -12.41
N ILE A 154 14.13 -9.81 -11.31
CA ILE A 154 14.44 -8.37 -11.34
C ILE A 154 15.53 -8.06 -12.37
N SER A 155 16.49 -8.96 -12.54
CA SER A 155 17.57 -8.84 -13.54
C SER A 155 17.10 -8.84 -15.00
N ALA A 156 15.87 -9.31 -15.26
CA ALA A 156 15.26 -9.32 -16.59
C ALA A 156 14.38 -8.08 -16.84
N LEU A 157 14.16 -7.24 -15.82
CA LEU A 157 13.46 -5.97 -15.98
C LEU A 157 14.41 -4.93 -16.58
N PRO A 158 13.91 -4.07 -17.50
CA PRO A 158 14.70 -2.95 -18.00
C PRO A 158 15.12 -2.06 -16.82
N GLN A 159 16.35 -1.54 -16.86
CA GLN A 159 16.80 -0.58 -15.87
C GLN A 159 15.91 0.68 -15.97
N PRO A 160 15.48 1.26 -14.84
CA PRO A 160 14.77 2.53 -14.87
C PRO A 160 15.58 3.55 -15.67
N PRO A 161 14.95 4.35 -16.53
CA PRO A 161 15.66 5.41 -17.24
C PRO A 161 16.35 6.30 -16.21
N GLU A 162 17.67 6.49 -16.38
CA GLU A 162 18.39 7.46 -15.56
C GLU A 162 17.75 8.83 -15.79
N ALA A 163 17.52 9.58 -14.71
CA ALA A 163 17.00 10.93 -14.75
C ALA A 163 18.03 11.87 -15.41
N ASN A 164 18.20 11.75 -16.72
CA ASN A 164 18.97 12.66 -17.54
C ASN A 164 18.06 13.82 -17.90
N ASP A 165 18.37 14.96 -17.29
CA ASP A 165 17.70 16.26 -17.41
C ASP A 165 17.92 16.93 -18.79
N GLN A 166 17.98 16.13 -19.86
CA GLN A 166 18.11 16.62 -21.23
C GLN A 166 16.95 16.10 -22.05
N GLY A 167 16.00 17.01 -22.30
CA GLY A 167 14.82 16.77 -23.12
C GLY A 167 15.19 16.16 -24.46
N SER A 168 14.87 14.88 -24.62
CA SER A 168 14.69 14.26 -25.91
C SER A 168 13.19 14.16 -26.17
N ASP A 169 12.71 15.03 -27.05
CA ASP A 169 11.41 14.94 -27.71
C ASP A 169 11.35 13.65 -28.56
N ALA A 170 11.04 12.51 -27.94
CA ALA A 170 10.68 11.27 -28.62
C ALA A 170 10.18 10.20 -27.62
N ASP A 171 8.98 10.37 -27.08
CA ASP A 171 7.86 9.49 -27.39
C ASP A 171 6.60 10.19 -26.85
N ASP A 172 5.45 9.95 -27.47
CA ASP A 172 4.15 10.36 -26.93
C ASP A 172 3.90 9.49 -25.70
N ASP A 173 4.61 9.78 -24.61
CA ASP A 173 4.44 9.13 -23.31
C ASP A 173 2.99 9.36 -22.94
N GLN A 174 2.19 8.31 -23.14
CA GLN A 174 0.78 8.30 -22.84
C GLN A 174 0.62 8.68 -21.38
N ILE A 175 0.36 9.96 -21.12
CA ILE A 175 0.31 10.52 -19.78
C ILE A 175 -0.77 9.74 -19.04
N ALA A 176 -0.36 8.84 -18.16
CA ALA A 176 -1.28 8.07 -17.36
C ALA A 176 -2.04 9.05 -16.47
N ILE A 177 -3.35 9.20 -16.70
CA ILE A 177 -4.18 10.12 -15.94
C ILE A 177 -4.68 9.39 -14.69
N SER A 178 -4.37 9.93 -13.51
CA SER A 178 -4.92 9.43 -12.26
C SER A 178 -6.36 9.91 -12.08
N GLN A 179 -7.31 8.99 -11.90
CA GLN A 179 -8.72 9.32 -11.69
C GLN A 179 -9.32 8.50 -10.56
N ILE A 180 -10.01 9.18 -9.63
CA ILE A 180 -10.70 8.52 -8.51
C ILE A 180 -12.19 8.40 -8.83
N TYR A 181 -12.68 7.17 -8.93
CA TYR A 181 -14.08 6.88 -9.23
C TYR A 181 -14.87 6.58 -7.96
N TYR A 182 -16.00 7.28 -7.78
CA TYR A 182 -16.97 6.98 -6.74
C TYR A 182 -18.02 5.99 -7.25
N ILE A 183 -18.16 4.84 -6.57
CA ILE A 183 -19.11 3.79 -6.92
C ILE A 183 -20.08 3.56 -5.77
N LYS A 184 -21.37 3.70 -6.05
CA LYS A 184 -22.43 3.48 -5.06
C LYS A 184 -22.53 2.00 -4.67
N SER A 185 -22.82 1.74 -3.39
CA SER A 185 -22.98 0.40 -2.84
C SER A 185 -23.99 -0.46 -3.61
N ASP A 186 -25.10 0.13 -4.06
CA ASP A 186 -26.17 -0.60 -4.75
C ASP A 186 -25.67 -1.19 -6.07
N ARG A 187 -24.76 -0.49 -6.77
CA ARG A 187 -24.15 -0.99 -8.00
C ARG A 187 -23.21 -2.17 -7.73
N ILE A 188 -22.49 -2.14 -6.62
CA ILE A 188 -21.67 -3.29 -6.19
C ILE A 188 -22.55 -4.47 -5.81
N ASN A 189 -23.69 -4.23 -5.15
CA ASN A 189 -24.66 -5.26 -4.80
C ASN A 189 -25.27 -5.89 -6.06
N ASP A 190 -25.68 -5.07 -7.05
CA ASP A 190 -26.18 -5.53 -8.35
C ASP A 190 -25.15 -6.44 -9.04
N LEU A 191 -23.88 -6.03 -9.10
CA LEU A 191 -22.80 -6.82 -9.68
C LEU A 191 -22.60 -8.16 -8.97
N GLN A 192 -22.61 -8.17 -7.63
CA GLN A 192 -22.49 -9.39 -6.85
C GLN A 192 -23.68 -10.33 -7.08
N LEU A 193 -24.90 -9.80 -7.17
CA LEU A 193 -26.10 -10.58 -7.47
C LEU A 193 -25.97 -11.23 -8.85
N LEU A 194 -25.61 -10.46 -9.88
CA LEU A 194 -25.40 -10.95 -11.24
C LEU A 194 -24.34 -12.06 -11.30
N ALA A 195 -23.23 -11.90 -10.57
CA ALA A 195 -22.16 -12.91 -10.51
C ALA A 195 -22.59 -14.23 -9.84
N ASN A 196 -23.73 -14.26 -9.15
CA ASN A 196 -24.25 -15.41 -8.43
C ASN A 196 -25.57 -15.97 -9.00
N VAL A 197 -26.09 -15.44 -10.12
CA VAL A 197 -27.36 -15.90 -10.72
C VAL A 197 -27.31 -17.38 -11.10
N ASP A 198 -26.19 -17.84 -11.68
CA ASP A 198 -26.02 -19.21 -12.16
C ASP A 198 -25.64 -20.23 -11.07
N ASN A 199 -25.52 -19.81 -9.81
CA ASN A 199 -25.36 -20.72 -8.66
C ASN A 199 -26.71 -21.37 -8.27
N GLY A 200 -27.57 -21.62 -9.25
CA GLY A 200 -28.88 -22.25 -9.10
C GLY A 200 -28.77 -23.66 -8.51
N SER A 201 -29.41 -23.86 -7.37
CA SER A 201 -29.79 -25.13 -6.72
C SER A 201 -28.69 -26.14 -6.36
N SER A 202 -27.44 -25.97 -6.77
CA SER A 202 -26.32 -26.78 -6.26
C SER A 202 -25.66 -26.09 -5.08
N SER A 203 -25.96 -26.57 -3.88
CA SER A 203 -25.43 -26.10 -2.59
C SER A 203 -23.90 -26.19 -2.43
N SER A 204 -23.17 -26.61 -3.46
CA SER A 204 -21.74 -26.88 -3.40
C SER A 204 -20.84 -25.75 -3.90
N LYS A 205 -21.37 -24.73 -4.59
CA LYS A 205 -20.54 -23.63 -5.11
C LYS A 205 -20.48 -22.45 -4.12
N PRO A 206 -19.27 -21.97 -3.76
CA PRO A 206 -19.13 -20.80 -2.90
C PRO A 206 -19.68 -19.55 -3.60
N LYS A 207 -20.36 -18.71 -2.83
CA LYS A 207 -20.89 -17.42 -3.32
C LYS A 207 -19.75 -16.47 -3.63
N ARG A 208 -19.85 -15.77 -4.76
CA ARG A 208 -18.90 -14.72 -5.15
C ARG A 208 -19.04 -13.51 -4.25
N THR A 209 -17.90 -13.00 -3.79
CA THR A 209 -17.76 -11.80 -2.98
C THR A 209 -17.91 -10.54 -3.83
N LYS A 210 -18.08 -9.39 -3.14
CA LYS A 210 -18.11 -8.08 -3.79
C LYS A 210 -16.79 -7.75 -4.49
N LEU A 211 -15.67 -8.13 -3.87
CA LEU A 211 -14.33 -7.94 -4.44
C LEU A 211 -14.19 -8.76 -5.73
N GLU A 212 -14.51 -10.05 -5.71
CA GLU A 212 -14.46 -10.90 -6.91
C GLU A 212 -15.35 -10.34 -8.04
N ALA A 213 -16.61 -10.01 -7.72
CA ALA A 213 -17.55 -9.52 -8.73
C ALA A 213 -17.10 -8.18 -9.34
N PHE A 214 -16.63 -7.25 -8.50
CA PHE A 214 -16.18 -5.94 -8.95
C PHE A 214 -14.85 -6.01 -9.71
N SER A 215 -13.89 -6.80 -9.23
CA SER A 215 -12.62 -7.03 -9.93
C SER A 215 -12.83 -7.69 -11.29
N ALA A 216 -13.74 -8.66 -11.40
CA ALA A 216 -14.11 -9.28 -12.67
C ALA A 216 -14.78 -8.28 -13.63
N PHE A 217 -15.66 -7.42 -13.12
CA PHE A 217 -16.26 -6.35 -13.90
C PHE A 217 -15.21 -5.38 -14.45
N LEU A 218 -14.29 -4.91 -13.59
CA LEU A 218 -13.23 -3.99 -13.98
C LEU A 218 -12.29 -4.64 -15.02
N TRP A 219 -11.91 -5.88 -14.79
CA TRP A 219 -11.07 -6.64 -15.71
C TRP A 219 -11.74 -6.79 -17.08
N LYS A 220 -13.02 -7.15 -17.12
CA LYS A 220 -13.81 -7.21 -18.36
C LYS A 220 -13.85 -5.85 -19.07
N MET A 221 -14.06 -4.76 -18.33
CA MET A 221 -14.11 -3.41 -18.90
C MET A 221 -12.78 -3.00 -19.55
N ILE A 222 -11.66 -3.25 -18.86
CA ILE A 222 -10.31 -2.97 -19.39
C ILE A 222 -10.03 -3.86 -20.60
N ALA A 223 -10.31 -5.17 -20.48
CA ALA A 223 -10.11 -6.12 -21.57
C ALA A 223 -10.97 -5.82 -22.80
N ILE A 224 -12.13 -5.19 -22.68
CA ILE A 224 -12.93 -4.81 -23.86
C ILE A 224 -12.35 -3.57 -24.55
N ARG A 225 -11.78 -2.63 -23.78
CA ARG A 225 -11.31 -1.34 -24.32
C ARG A 225 -9.90 -1.42 -24.90
N GLU A 226 -9.00 -2.11 -24.22
CA GLU A 226 -7.56 -2.10 -24.52
C GLU A 226 -7.12 -3.29 -25.37
N PHE A 227 -7.94 -4.34 -25.48
CA PHE A 227 -7.51 -5.58 -26.13
C PHE A 227 -7.61 -5.47 -27.65
N ASN A 228 -6.44 -5.37 -28.29
CA ASN A 228 -6.32 -5.49 -29.73
C ASN A 228 -6.33 -6.97 -30.15
N ARG A 229 -6.75 -7.26 -31.38
CA ARG A 229 -6.80 -8.65 -31.91
C ARG A 229 -5.44 -9.38 -31.94
N THR A 230 -4.34 -8.68 -31.69
CA THR A 230 -2.98 -9.20 -31.63
C THR A 230 -2.57 -9.69 -30.24
N ASP A 231 -3.27 -9.27 -29.19
CA ASP A 231 -2.98 -9.69 -27.82
C ASP A 231 -3.48 -11.12 -27.59
N LYS A 232 -2.65 -11.97 -26.99
CA LYS A 232 -2.97 -13.39 -26.80
C LYS A 232 -3.68 -13.69 -25.48
N PHE A 233 -3.51 -12.86 -24.47
CA PHE A 233 -4.10 -13.04 -23.14
C PHE A 233 -4.13 -11.72 -22.36
N CYS A 234 -5.17 -11.52 -21.54
CA CYS A 234 -5.24 -10.48 -20.53
C CYS A 234 -5.10 -11.16 -19.16
N ARG A 235 -4.33 -10.59 -18.22
CA ARG A 235 -4.16 -11.15 -16.87
C ARG A 235 -4.53 -10.10 -15.83
N LEU A 236 -5.39 -10.48 -14.89
CA LEU A 236 -5.61 -9.74 -13.65
C LEU A 236 -4.78 -10.42 -12.56
N ARG A 237 -3.97 -9.65 -11.84
CA ARG A 237 -3.25 -10.11 -10.66
C ARG A 237 -3.85 -9.45 -9.43
N ILE A 238 -4.16 -10.23 -8.41
CA ILE A 238 -4.74 -9.72 -7.16
C ILE A 238 -3.75 -10.00 -6.02
N VAL A 239 -3.36 -8.95 -5.31
CA VAL A 239 -2.55 -9.07 -4.09
C VAL A 239 -3.45 -9.54 -2.94
N VAL A 240 -3.00 -10.57 -2.23
CA VAL A 240 -3.74 -11.20 -1.13
C VAL A 240 -2.89 -11.22 0.13
N ASP A 241 -3.51 -10.94 1.28
CA ASP A 241 -2.90 -11.12 2.59
C ASP A 241 -2.75 -12.61 2.90
N GLY A 242 -1.51 -13.08 2.91
CA GLY A 242 -1.15 -14.47 3.13
C GLY A 242 -1.26 -14.92 4.59
N ARG A 243 -1.44 -14.00 5.55
CA ARG A 243 -1.54 -14.34 6.98
C ARG A 243 -2.61 -15.38 7.25
N THR A 244 -3.81 -15.16 6.71
CA THR A 244 -4.95 -16.08 6.89
C THR A 244 -4.68 -17.47 6.33
N GLY A 245 -3.97 -17.56 5.19
CA GLY A 245 -3.58 -18.82 4.57
C GLY A 245 -2.50 -19.57 5.35
N LEU A 246 -1.62 -18.86 6.06
CA LEU A 246 -0.57 -19.48 6.88
C LEU A 246 -1.12 -19.99 8.23
N ILE A 247 -2.18 -19.37 8.75
CA ILE A 247 -2.74 -19.69 10.08
C ILE A 247 -3.36 -21.11 10.13
N ASN A 248 -3.75 -21.72 9.01
CA ASN A 248 -4.16 -23.14 8.87
C ASN A 248 -5.06 -23.71 10.02
N ALA A 249 -5.85 -22.88 10.68
CA ALA A 249 -6.64 -23.19 11.88
C ALA A 249 -5.83 -23.71 13.10
N ASP A 250 -4.51 -23.48 13.14
CA ASP A 250 -3.68 -23.74 14.30
C ASP A 250 -3.57 -22.46 15.15
N GLU A 251 -4.16 -22.47 16.34
CA GLU A 251 -4.12 -21.34 17.28
C GLU A 251 -2.69 -20.94 17.69
N SER A 252 -1.73 -21.85 17.61
CA SER A 252 -0.32 -21.55 17.90
C SER A 252 0.33 -20.75 16.75
N GLN A 253 -0.03 -21.04 15.50
CA GLN A 253 0.38 -20.28 14.31
C GLN A 253 -0.29 -18.91 14.29
N ALA A 254 -1.57 -18.83 14.67
CA ALA A 254 -2.30 -17.56 14.80
C ALA A 254 -1.56 -16.58 15.72
N LYS A 255 -1.15 -17.03 16.90
CA LYS A 255 -0.39 -16.21 17.87
C LYS A 255 0.95 -15.69 17.34
N LEU A 256 1.53 -16.32 16.32
CA LEU A 256 2.78 -15.89 15.71
C LEU A 256 2.56 -14.95 14.51
N ILE A 257 1.54 -15.24 13.70
CA ILE A 257 1.30 -14.57 12.41
C ILE A 257 0.43 -13.31 12.56
N GLU A 258 -0.58 -13.33 13.43
CA GLU A 258 -1.45 -12.16 13.66
C GLU A 258 -0.67 -10.92 14.14
N PRO A 259 0.27 -11.03 15.11
CA PRO A 259 1.08 -9.89 15.51
C PRO A 259 2.29 -9.64 14.59
N TYR A 260 2.46 -10.40 13.51
CA TYR A 260 3.63 -10.28 12.64
C TYR A 260 3.64 -8.94 11.89
N PHE A 261 4.71 -8.18 12.11
CA PHE A 261 4.96 -6.92 11.44
C PHE A 261 5.95 -7.15 10.28
N GLY A 262 5.47 -6.91 9.05
CA GLY A 262 6.25 -7.09 7.83
C GLY A 262 5.37 -7.51 6.66
N ASN A 263 5.99 -7.83 5.52
CA ASN A 263 5.25 -8.27 4.34
C ASN A 263 4.82 -9.75 4.45
N VAL A 264 3.52 -10.01 4.32
CA VAL A 264 2.95 -11.36 4.13
C VAL A 264 1.96 -11.29 2.97
N LEU A 265 2.48 -11.08 1.78
CA LEU A 265 1.67 -10.90 0.57
C LEU A 265 1.90 -12.05 -0.40
N SER A 266 0.82 -12.47 -1.06
CA SER A 266 0.86 -13.36 -2.21
C SER A 266 0.10 -12.74 -3.38
N ILE A 267 0.30 -13.28 -4.57
CA ILE A 267 -0.39 -12.86 -5.79
C ILE A 267 -1.20 -14.04 -6.32
N LEU A 268 -2.47 -13.79 -6.62
CA LEU A 268 -3.37 -14.71 -7.35
C LEU A 268 -3.61 -14.21 -8.78
#